data_AF-A0A7V5GZ49-F1
#
_entry.id   AF-A0A7V5GZ49-F1
#
_cell.length_a   1.000
_cell.length_b   1.000
_cell.length_c   1.000
_cell.angle_alpha   90.00
_cell.angle_beta   90.00
_cell.angle_gamma   90.00
#
_symmetry.space_group_name_H-M   'P 1'
#
loop_
_entity.id
_entity.type
_entity.pdbx_description
1 polymer ?
#
loop_
_entity_poly.entity_id
_entity_poly.type
_entity_poly.pdbx_seq_one_letter_code
_entity_poly.pdbx_strand_id
1 'polypeptide(L)'
;MTIRKIAATISLVFLLIYSLFSQPKISYLIPDVGAPGMGVYVEIIGPVNYFDNFGTDTIYYNNNGSVRIVFENPSDTEKVVVGPIAVFWQGRMISTYFFVNPLINEPNSSDWTALNPEFKIPFRVSVNGQLSNSDTFYIVKPYSFGNLLQNNFVFGTGALGRRSRSGAMIVDELNLRNGMDYKVFLDNSLAYPAVNRSYLPFVLLCQGNISGGSIARINVSGGDVRVQNAGPGGGGGGGKFCDFLTGNPGEDGGNGFTSGGFGGVNNLFGSGNYKQYGTGTGDSGKSLNGVLPALNPGAWEASGGGTGHPFGKSGIGCGNQNNWNVSGGYGGGTGSINNKMGGSGGFGTEGKSEPSNYINGGKVHGNEFIIPIAGGSGGASGNPSGLNVCSGSGGGGGGAIRIFAKRIENLAVLANGANGGSSSYGAGGGGSGGSISICAKELAANLNLSANGGNGGGNGYFRVDAPSFSNITYSHTNPAAFIGLSTDTNSIARGRKVTITGGKNPGSDSVLIFLKSQNSDWFLYNVVTGFKNQINFNFDLTFPDTSKVFYLCAIQDFNNAIIDTFKYKPRYLFSQSAMNIFVREKVGICVGDTLLNEQIKGCPGSVVIDTGVLRNFGDAPLTINFSNARFANNFG
;
A
#
# COMPACT_ATOMS: atom_id res chain seq x y z
N MET A 1 -19.87 -47.50 34.57
CA MET A 1 -19.98 -46.62 33.39
C MET A 1 -19.33 -47.35 32.23
N THR A 2 -20.12 -47.75 31.22
CA THR A 2 -19.72 -48.73 30.19
C THR A 2 -18.70 -48.15 29.19
N ILE A 3 -17.75 -48.98 28.73
CA ILE A 3 -16.69 -48.64 27.77
C ILE A 3 -17.23 -47.92 26.51
N ARG A 4 -18.48 -48.24 26.09
CA ARG A 4 -19.19 -47.54 25.00
C ARG A 4 -19.47 -46.05 25.29
N LYS A 5 -19.75 -45.67 26.54
CA LYS A 5 -19.94 -44.25 26.91
C LYS A 5 -18.60 -43.51 26.88
N ILE A 6 -17.51 -44.13 27.32
CA ILE A 6 -16.16 -43.53 27.28
C ILE A 6 -15.69 -43.32 25.84
N ALA A 7 -15.88 -44.31 24.94
CA ALA A 7 -15.55 -44.16 23.53
C ALA A 7 -16.41 -43.10 22.82
N ALA A 8 -17.71 -43.02 23.12
CA ALA A 8 -18.58 -41.98 22.57
C ALA A 8 -18.20 -40.57 23.09
N THR A 9 -17.82 -40.43 24.36
CA THR A 9 -17.35 -39.14 24.91
C THR A 9 -15.98 -38.76 24.34
N ILE A 10 -15.05 -39.69 24.15
CA ILE A 10 -13.74 -39.43 23.52
C ILE A 10 -13.92 -39.05 22.04
N SER A 11 -14.78 -39.72 21.28
CA SER A 11 -15.09 -39.32 19.90
C SER A 11 -15.80 -37.96 19.83
N LEU A 12 -16.70 -37.65 20.76
CA LEU A 12 -17.36 -36.34 20.83
C LEU A 12 -16.36 -35.23 21.19
N VAL A 13 -15.43 -35.49 22.11
CA VAL A 13 -14.34 -34.56 22.49
C VAL A 13 -13.34 -34.41 21.35
N PHE A 14 -12.99 -35.46 20.62
CA PHE A 14 -12.17 -35.35 19.41
C PHE A 14 -12.92 -34.59 18.29
N LEU A 15 -14.21 -34.82 18.08
CA LEU A 15 -15.04 -34.05 17.12
C LEU A 15 -15.25 -32.58 17.54
N LEU A 16 -15.20 -32.25 18.83
CA LEU A 16 -15.23 -30.88 19.35
C LEU A 16 -13.85 -30.20 19.32
N ILE A 17 -12.75 -30.97 19.30
CA ILE A 17 -11.37 -30.46 19.18
C ILE A 17 -10.99 -30.25 17.71
N TYR A 18 -11.60 -30.99 16.77
CA TYR A 18 -11.51 -30.67 15.35
C TYR A 18 -12.43 -29.48 15.03
N SER A 19 -11.83 -28.30 14.81
CA SER A 19 -12.42 -27.07 14.26
C SER A 19 -12.91 -25.96 15.21
N LEU A 20 -12.17 -25.70 16.31
CA LEU A 20 -12.00 -24.29 16.72
C LEU A 20 -10.96 -23.63 15.78
N PHE A 21 -11.31 -23.46 14.49
CA PHE A 21 -10.54 -22.54 13.67
C PHE A 21 -10.78 -21.14 14.25
N SER A 22 -9.71 -20.46 14.68
CA SER A 22 -9.81 -19.05 15.06
C SER A 22 -10.49 -18.31 13.92
N GLN A 23 -11.50 -17.50 14.25
CA GLN A 23 -12.13 -16.64 13.27
C GLN A 23 -11.05 -15.78 12.58
N PRO A 24 -11.12 -15.58 11.25
CA PRO A 24 -10.20 -14.70 10.57
C PRO A 24 -10.27 -13.31 11.21
N LYS A 25 -9.15 -12.59 11.29
CA LYS A 25 -9.10 -11.28 11.94
C LYS A 25 -8.49 -10.23 11.03
N ILE A 26 -9.16 -9.09 10.90
CA ILE A 26 -8.65 -7.89 10.24
C ILE A 26 -8.07 -6.98 11.32
N SER A 27 -6.79 -6.62 11.19
CA SER A 27 -6.18 -5.58 12.00
C SER A 27 -6.41 -4.19 11.40
N TYR A 28 -6.19 -4.03 10.09
CA TYR A 28 -6.51 -2.82 9.35
C TYR A 28 -6.49 -3.04 7.84
N LEU A 29 -7.11 -2.09 7.13
CA LEU A 29 -7.10 -1.93 5.67
C LEU A 29 -6.23 -0.74 5.27
N ILE A 30 -5.40 -0.83 4.23
CA ILE A 30 -4.68 0.33 3.67
C ILE A 30 -4.62 0.30 2.13
N PRO A 31 -4.96 1.40 1.44
CA PRO A 31 -5.75 2.53 1.95
C PRO A 31 -7.19 2.08 2.27
N ASP A 32 -7.85 2.80 3.17
CA ASP A 32 -9.24 2.54 3.58
C ASP A 32 -10.27 3.48 2.91
N VAL A 33 -9.88 4.16 1.83
CA VAL A 33 -10.71 5.14 1.12
C VAL A 33 -10.63 4.98 -0.40
N GLY A 34 -11.73 5.30 -1.09
CA GLY A 34 -11.85 5.37 -2.54
C GLY A 34 -12.75 6.52 -3.00
N ALA A 35 -12.78 6.79 -4.29
CA ALA A 35 -13.65 7.81 -4.90
C ALA A 35 -14.39 7.22 -6.12
N PRO A 36 -15.57 7.73 -6.49
CA PRO A 36 -16.32 7.25 -7.65
C PRO A 36 -15.45 7.15 -8.92
N GLY A 37 -15.55 6.01 -9.61
CA GLY A 37 -14.78 5.75 -10.84
C GLY A 37 -13.31 5.40 -10.63
N MET A 38 -12.87 5.22 -9.38
CA MET A 38 -11.51 4.80 -9.04
C MET A 38 -11.46 3.31 -8.69
N GLY A 39 -10.47 2.60 -9.24
CA GLY A 39 -10.00 1.32 -8.70
C GLY A 39 -8.92 1.57 -7.66
N VAL A 40 -9.08 1.00 -6.46
CA VAL A 40 -8.15 1.18 -5.34
C VAL A 40 -7.48 -0.15 -5.04
N TYR A 41 -6.15 -0.20 -5.15
CA TYR A 41 -5.35 -1.33 -4.66
C TYR A 41 -5.32 -1.30 -3.14
N VAL A 42 -5.87 -2.34 -2.52
CA VAL A 42 -5.98 -2.43 -1.08
C VAL A 42 -5.24 -3.63 -0.52
N GLU A 43 -4.68 -3.41 0.67
CA GLU A 43 -3.97 -4.39 1.48
C GLU A 43 -4.75 -4.56 2.80
N ILE A 44 -5.31 -5.74 3.04
CA ILE A 44 -5.95 -6.10 4.31
C ILE A 44 -4.93 -6.86 5.14
N ILE A 45 -4.56 -6.30 6.28
CA ILE A 45 -3.53 -6.83 7.17
C ILE A 45 -4.19 -7.54 8.36
N GLY A 46 -3.78 -8.78 8.60
CA GLY A 46 -4.14 -9.55 9.79
C GLY A 46 -3.12 -9.40 10.94
N PRO A 47 -3.40 -9.99 12.11
CA PRO A 47 -2.48 -9.98 13.23
C PRO A 47 -1.14 -10.63 12.88
N VAL A 48 -0.03 -10.09 13.39
CA VAL A 48 1.34 -10.55 13.05
C VAL A 48 1.57 -12.05 13.31
N ASN A 49 0.95 -12.59 14.35
CA ASN A 49 1.15 -13.98 14.81
C ASN A 49 0.08 -14.96 14.32
N TYR A 50 -0.86 -14.53 13.47
CA TYR A 50 -1.95 -15.39 13.00
C TYR A 50 -1.60 -15.95 11.62
N PHE A 51 -0.76 -16.97 11.56
CA PHE A 51 -0.50 -17.69 10.31
C PHE A 51 -1.79 -18.37 9.81
N ASP A 52 -1.95 -18.47 8.49
CA ASP A 52 -3.15 -19.00 7.81
C ASP A 52 -4.46 -18.24 8.13
N ASN A 53 -4.38 -17.02 8.68
CA ASN A 53 -5.52 -16.19 9.09
C ASN A 53 -6.57 -16.01 7.97
N PHE A 54 -6.12 -15.75 6.75
CA PHE A 54 -6.99 -15.55 5.59
C PHE A 54 -7.03 -16.76 4.64
N GLY A 55 -6.47 -17.91 5.03
CA GLY A 55 -6.30 -19.07 4.16
C GLY A 55 -4.89 -19.19 3.57
N THR A 56 -4.75 -20.06 2.58
CA THR A 56 -3.44 -20.38 1.98
C THR A 56 -3.00 -19.33 0.96
N ASP A 57 -1.69 -19.19 0.79
CA ASP A 57 -1.13 -18.21 -0.15
C ASP A 57 -1.41 -18.59 -1.61
N THR A 58 -2.41 -17.96 -2.22
CA THR A 58 -2.79 -18.14 -3.63
C THR A 58 -3.79 -17.06 -4.06
N ILE A 59 -4.24 -17.11 -5.31
CA ILE A 59 -5.37 -16.33 -5.82
C ILE A 59 -6.69 -17.07 -5.60
N TYR A 60 -7.71 -16.32 -5.18
CA TYR A 60 -9.10 -16.70 -5.05
C TYR A 60 -9.99 -15.76 -5.84
N TYR A 61 -11.10 -16.30 -6.36
CA TYR A 61 -12.17 -15.49 -6.94
C TYR A 61 -13.13 -15.03 -5.84
N ASN A 62 -13.48 -13.75 -5.83
CA ASN A 62 -14.37 -13.23 -4.78
C ASN A 62 -15.82 -13.75 -4.85
N ASN A 63 -16.25 -14.34 -5.98
CA ASN A 63 -17.64 -14.81 -6.13
C ASN A 63 -17.85 -16.15 -5.37
N ASN A 64 -17.05 -17.18 -5.70
CA ASN A 64 -17.21 -18.57 -5.20
C ASN A 64 -15.94 -19.14 -4.52
N GLY A 65 -14.95 -18.31 -4.20
CA GLY A 65 -13.73 -18.76 -3.51
C GLY A 65 -13.99 -19.15 -2.05
N SER A 66 -13.07 -19.93 -1.49
CA SER A 66 -13.04 -20.19 -0.04
C SER A 66 -12.70 -18.94 0.78
N VAL A 67 -12.02 -17.97 0.16
CA VAL A 67 -11.71 -16.66 0.72
C VAL A 67 -12.49 -15.60 -0.07
N ARG A 68 -13.32 -14.83 0.63
CA ARG A 68 -14.15 -13.78 0.04
C ARG A 68 -14.22 -12.55 0.93
N ILE A 69 -14.39 -11.39 0.34
CA ILE A 69 -14.77 -10.16 1.01
C ILE A 69 -16.26 -9.94 0.75
N VAL A 70 -17.01 -9.81 1.84
CA VAL A 70 -18.47 -9.65 1.85
C VAL A 70 -18.83 -8.35 2.53
N PHE A 71 -19.81 -7.64 1.99
CA PHE A 71 -20.33 -6.42 2.60
C PHE A 71 -21.43 -6.77 3.60
N GLU A 72 -21.49 -6.02 4.71
CA GLU A 72 -22.56 -6.24 5.70
C GLU A 72 -23.92 -5.81 5.16
N ASN A 73 -23.95 -4.73 4.35
CA ASN A 73 -25.15 -4.32 3.63
C ASN A 73 -25.10 -4.87 2.19
N PRO A 74 -26.09 -5.67 1.75
CA PRO A 74 -26.10 -6.21 0.39
C PRO A 74 -26.07 -5.13 -0.72
N SER A 75 -26.71 -3.97 -0.49
CA SER A 75 -26.70 -2.84 -1.44
C SER A 75 -25.31 -2.25 -1.70
N ASP A 76 -24.35 -2.47 -0.80
CA ASP A 76 -22.99 -1.94 -0.99
C ASP A 76 -22.24 -2.69 -2.10
N THR A 77 -22.69 -3.89 -2.49
CA THR A 77 -22.18 -4.62 -3.68
C THR A 77 -22.40 -3.85 -4.99
N GLU A 78 -23.38 -2.93 -5.03
CA GLU A 78 -23.62 -2.06 -6.19
C GLU A 78 -22.68 -0.84 -6.22
N LYS A 79 -22.12 -0.48 -5.06
CA LYS A 79 -21.23 0.69 -4.89
C LYS A 79 -19.77 0.31 -5.03
N VAL A 80 -19.37 -0.84 -4.47
CA VAL A 80 -17.98 -1.32 -4.47
C VAL A 80 -17.94 -2.73 -5.01
N VAL A 81 -17.18 -2.93 -6.08
CA VAL A 81 -16.88 -4.25 -6.64
C VAL A 81 -15.50 -4.69 -6.18
N VAL A 82 -15.42 -5.82 -5.49
CA VAL A 82 -14.14 -6.41 -5.07
C VAL A 82 -13.56 -7.23 -6.20
N GLY A 83 -12.27 -7.04 -6.51
CA GLY A 83 -11.52 -7.80 -7.50
C GLY A 83 -11.20 -9.25 -7.09
N PRO A 84 -10.39 -9.97 -7.89
CA PRO A 84 -9.74 -11.20 -7.43
C PRO A 84 -8.92 -10.93 -6.15
N ILE A 85 -8.88 -11.91 -5.26
CA ILE A 85 -8.21 -11.83 -3.97
C ILE A 85 -6.91 -12.63 -4.07
N ALA A 86 -5.80 -12.07 -3.64
CA ALA A 86 -4.58 -12.84 -3.40
C ALA A 86 -4.22 -12.82 -1.92
N VAL A 87 -4.01 -14.00 -1.35
CA VAL A 87 -3.54 -14.16 0.03
C VAL A 87 -2.02 -14.33 0.01
N PHE A 88 -1.33 -13.60 0.90
CA PHE A 88 0.12 -13.55 1.00
C PHE A 88 0.58 -13.62 2.46
N TRP A 89 1.90 -13.68 2.64
CA TRP A 89 2.56 -13.65 3.94
C TRP A 89 2.13 -14.79 4.85
N GLN A 90 2.00 -15.99 4.28
CA GLN A 90 1.58 -17.20 5.00
C GLN A 90 0.19 -17.00 5.62
N GLY A 91 -0.75 -16.50 4.82
CA GLY A 91 -2.13 -16.26 5.21
C GLY A 91 -2.39 -14.98 6.00
N ARG A 92 -1.38 -14.13 6.25
CA ARG A 92 -1.51 -12.95 7.13
C ARG A 92 -1.97 -11.68 6.41
N MET A 93 -2.03 -11.69 5.08
CA MET A 93 -2.37 -10.52 4.28
C MET A 93 -3.23 -10.88 3.07
N ILE A 94 -4.17 -10.01 2.71
CA ILE A 94 -4.88 -10.03 1.42
C ILE A 94 -4.46 -8.80 0.59
N SER A 95 -4.22 -9.01 -0.70
CA SER A 95 -4.15 -7.99 -1.74
C SER A 95 -5.34 -8.13 -2.70
N THR A 96 -6.03 -7.03 -2.98
CA THR A 96 -7.12 -7.01 -3.96
C THR A 96 -7.37 -5.58 -4.47
N TYR A 97 -8.35 -5.41 -5.35
CA TYR A 97 -8.85 -4.11 -5.79
C TYR A 97 -10.27 -3.88 -5.27
N PHE A 98 -10.52 -2.68 -4.77
CA PHE A 98 -11.88 -2.18 -4.56
C PHE A 98 -12.19 -1.19 -5.69
N PHE A 99 -13.11 -1.55 -6.57
CA PHE A 99 -13.58 -0.71 -7.65
C PHE A 99 -14.81 0.05 -7.19
N VAL A 100 -14.71 1.37 -7.08
CA VAL A 100 -15.86 2.21 -6.74
C VAL A 100 -16.64 2.50 -8.02
N ASN A 101 -17.90 2.06 -8.06
CA ASN A 101 -18.76 2.20 -9.23
C ASN A 101 -18.88 3.69 -9.64
N PRO A 102 -18.61 4.06 -10.90
CA PRO A 102 -18.66 5.45 -11.36
C PRO A 102 -20.06 6.05 -11.41
N LEU A 103 -21.12 5.23 -11.27
CA LEU A 103 -22.51 5.65 -11.40
C LEU A 103 -23.20 5.95 -10.07
N ILE A 104 -22.48 5.90 -8.95
CA ILE A 104 -23.04 6.27 -7.64
C ILE A 104 -23.15 7.80 -7.52
N ASN A 105 -23.98 8.25 -6.59
CA ASN A 105 -24.09 9.67 -6.25
C ASN A 105 -22.75 10.20 -5.71
N GLU A 106 -22.47 11.48 -5.97
CA GLU A 106 -21.27 12.14 -5.45
C GLU A 106 -21.28 12.13 -3.91
N PRO A 107 -20.17 11.73 -3.25
CA PRO A 107 -20.06 11.76 -1.80
C PRO A 107 -20.14 13.19 -1.25
N ASN A 108 -20.71 13.32 -0.06
CA ASN A 108 -20.96 14.64 0.55
C ASN A 108 -19.69 15.33 1.08
N SER A 109 -18.58 14.58 1.30
CA SER A 109 -17.38 15.12 1.94
C SER A 109 -16.11 14.40 1.51
N SER A 110 -14.98 15.11 1.59
CA SER A 110 -13.62 14.56 1.55
C SER A 110 -13.12 14.09 2.92
N ASP A 111 -13.75 14.56 4.01
CA ASP A 111 -13.48 14.09 5.37
C ASP A 111 -14.34 12.86 5.67
N TRP A 112 -13.69 11.71 5.80
CA TRP A 112 -14.31 10.41 6.07
C TRP A 112 -15.14 10.40 7.37
N THR A 113 -14.84 11.27 8.34
CA THR A 113 -15.60 11.38 9.59
C THR A 113 -16.97 12.04 9.38
N ALA A 114 -17.07 12.93 8.40
CA ALA A 114 -18.26 13.71 8.07
C ALA A 114 -19.09 13.10 6.92
N LEU A 115 -18.75 11.88 6.49
CA LEU A 115 -19.53 11.17 5.46
C LEU A 115 -20.91 10.76 5.97
N ASN A 116 -21.89 10.85 5.08
CA ASN A 116 -23.19 10.22 5.31
C ASN A 116 -23.04 8.68 5.39
N PRO A 117 -23.94 7.97 6.08
CA PRO A 117 -23.84 6.52 6.29
C PRO A 117 -23.73 5.70 5.00
N GLU A 118 -24.37 6.11 3.90
CA GLU A 118 -24.37 5.38 2.63
C GLU A 118 -22.98 5.31 1.96
N PHE A 119 -22.04 6.17 2.36
CA PHE A 119 -20.67 6.18 1.85
C PHE A 119 -19.67 5.51 2.82
N LYS A 120 -20.17 4.91 3.91
CA LYS A 120 -19.41 4.09 4.85
C LYS A 120 -19.75 2.64 4.57
N ILE A 121 -18.81 1.90 3.99
CA ILE A 121 -19.03 0.55 3.44
C ILE A 121 -18.45 -0.49 4.42
N PRO A 122 -19.24 -1.01 5.37
CA PRO A 122 -18.79 -2.07 6.27
C PRO A 122 -18.62 -3.39 5.53
N PHE A 123 -17.49 -4.07 5.76
CA PHE A 123 -17.17 -5.35 5.14
C PHE A 123 -16.48 -6.31 6.11
N ARG A 124 -16.47 -7.59 5.73
CA ARG A 124 -15.79 -8.67 6.43
C ARG A 124 -15.06 -9.57 5.45
N VAL A 125 -14.07 -10.30 5.94
CA VAL A 125 -13.46 -11.42 5.22
C VAL A 125 -14.13 -12.72 5.67
N SER A 126 -14.63 -13.49 4.72
CA SER A 126 -15.17 -14.83 4.87
C SER A 126 -14.10 -15.85 4.47
N VAL A 127 -13.66 -16.70 5.39
CA VAL A 127 -12.73 -17.82 5.13
C VAL A 127 -13.44 -19.12 5.45
N ASN A 128 -13.69 -19.97 4.44
CA ASN A 128 -14.43 -21.23 4.59
C ASN A 128 -15.79 -21.05 5.31
N GLY A 129 -16.47 -19.93 5.06
CA GLY A 129 -17.75 -19.57 5.69
C GLY A 129 -17.64 -18.90 7.07
N GLN A 130 -16.44 -18.85 7.68
CA GLN A 130 -16.21 -18.11 8.92
C GLN A 130 -15.94 -16.64 8.63
N LEU A 131 -16.65 -15.74 9.32
CA LEU A 131 -16.53 -14.31 9.13
C LEU A 131 -15.53 -13.70 10.10
N SER A 132 -14.81 -12.68 9.63
CA SER A 132 -13.93 -11.86 10.46
C SER A 132 -14.70 -10.83 11.29
N ASN A 133 -13.96 -10.08 12.11
CA ASN A 133 -14.44 -8.77 12.57
C ASN A 133 -14.72 -7.85 11.37
N SER A 134 -15.62 -6.89 11.59
CA SER A 134 -15.93 -5.83 10.63
C SER A 134 -14.78 -4.85 10.49
N ASP A 135 -14.58 -4.34 9.28
CA ASP A 135 -13.85 -3.10 9.01
C ASP A 135 -14.64 -2.25 8.00
N THR A 136 -14.24 -1.00 7.78
CA THR A 136 -14.99 -0.06 6.93
C THR A 136 -14.10 0.54 5.85
N PHE A 137 -14.61 0.52 4.62
CA PHE A 137 -14.08 1.27 3.50
C PHE A 137 -14.93 2.52 3.27
N TYR A 138 -14.31 3.68 3.03
CA TYR A 138 -15.03 4.94 2.86
C TYR A 138 -14.98 5.42 1.41
N ILE A 139 -16.13 5.84 0.89
CA ILE A 139 -16.20 6.48 -0.43
C ILE A 139 -16.24 7.99 -0.21
N VAL A 140 -15.16 8.69 -0.58
CA VAL A 140 -14.99 10.13 -0.34
C VAL A 140 -15.04 10.91 -1.65
N LYS A 141 -15.36 12.20 -1.52
CA LYS A 141 -15.11 13.17 -2.58
C LYS A 141 -13.60 13.49 -2.60
N PRO A 142 -12.93 13.47 -3.76
CA PRO A 142 -11.54 13.92 -3.87
C PRO A 142 -11.36 15.34 -3.30
N TYR A 143 -10.31 15.53 -2.51
CA TYR A 143 -9.99 16.83 -1.92
C TYR A 143 -9.39 17.76 -2.98
N SER A 144 -9.94 18.98 -3.09
CA SER A 144 -9.41 20.00 -3.98
C SER A 144 -8.55 20.98 -3.21
N PHE A 145 -7.26 21.05 -3.53
CA PHE A 145 -6.35 21.98 -2.85
C PHE A 145 -6.49 23.42 -3.33
N GLY A 146 -6.82 23.65 -4.60
CA GLY A 146 -6.77 24.97 -5.22
C GLY A 146 -5.47 25.72 -4.87
N ASN A 147 -5.61 26.96 -4.38
CA ASN A 147 -4.48 27.81 -4.02
C ASN A 147 -3.88 27.55 -2.62
N LEU A 148 -4.39 26.57 -1.86
CA LEU A 148 -3.99 26.35 -0.47
C LEU A 148 -2.53 25.90 -0.31
N LEU A 149 -1.96 25.30 -1.37
CA LEU A 149 -0.57 24.84 -1.44
C LEU A 149 0.46 25.99 -1.46
N GLN A 150 0.02 27.24 -1.56
CA GLN A 150 0.91 28.41 -1.53
C GLN A 150 1.45 28.73 -0.14
N ASN A 151 0.65 28.46 0.91
CA ASN A 151 0.92 28.87 2.29
C ASN A 151 0.93 27.71 3.30
N ASN A 152 0.60 26.50 2.85
CA ASN A 152 0.51 25.32 3.70
C ASN A 152 1.42 24.22 3.16
N PHE A 153 2.09 23.50 4.07
CA PHE A 153 3.15 22.55 3.73
C PHE A 153 3.06 21.22 4.49
N VAL A 154 1.95 20.94 5.18
CA VAL A 154 1.75 19.69 5.93
C VAL A 154 0.45 19.02 5.48
N PHE A 155 0.56 17.93 4.72
CA PHE A 155 -0.58 17.15 4.28
C PHE A 155 -1.28 16.45 5.44
N GLY A 156 -2.61 16.37 5.36
CA GLY A 156 -3.39 15.56 6.29
C GLY A 156 -3.80 16.26 7.57
N THR A 157 -3.57 17.58 7.67
CA THR A 157 -4.11 18.43 8.72
C THR A 157 -4.43 19.84 8.21
N GLY A 158 -5.28 20.56 8.93
CA GLY A 158 -5.62 21.95 8.67
C GLY A 158 -6.14 22.18 7.25
N ALA A 159 -5.54 23.13 6.54
CA ALA A 159 -5.96 23.54 5.20
C ALA A 159 -5.52 22.57 4.09
N LEU A 160 -4.67 21.56 4.35
CA LEU A 160 -4.29 20.56 3.35
C LEU A 160 -5.02 19.23 3.59
N GLY A 161 -6.30 19.32 3.92
CA GLY A 161 -7.20 18.19 4.11
C GLY A 161 -6.87 17.32 5.32
N ARG A 162 -7.62 16.22 5.47
CA ARG A 162 -7.45 15.24 6.55
C ARG A 162 -7.08 13.89 5.95
N ARG A 163 -6.12 13.19 6.55
CA ARG A 163 -5.86 11.79 6.20
C ARG A 163 -7.00 10.88 6.66
N SER A 164 -7.24 9.84 5.90
CA SER A 164 -8.12 8.75 6.30
C SER A 164 -7.61 8.07 7.57
N ARG A 165 -8.46 7.24 8.18
CA ARG A 165 -8.11 6.49 9.39
C ARG A 165 -6.87 5.59 9.18
N SER A 166 -6.62 5.10 7.96
CA SER A 166 -5.41 4.35 7.62
C SER A 166 -4.35 5.14 6.86
N GLY A 167 -4.37 6.48 6.93
CA GLY A 167 -3.27 7.32 6.47
C GLY A 167 -3.29 7.71 5.00
N ALA A 168 -4.41 7.52 4.30
CA ALA A 168 -4.54 7.82 2.88
C ALA A 168 -5.21 9.18 2.60
N MET A 169 -5.00 9.72 1.40
CA MET A 169 -5.69 10.90 0.88
C MET A 169 -6.06 10.68 -0.58
N ILE A 170 -7.24 11.19 -0.96
CA ILE A 170 -7.66 11.25 -2.36
C ILE A 170 -7.80 12.70 -2.76
N VAL A 171 -7.19 13.07 -3.87
CA VAL A 171 -7.14 14.44 -4.38
C VAL A 171 -7.54 14.47 -5.85
N ASP A 172 -8.06 15.60 -6.31
CA ASP A 172 -8.43 15.80 -7.72
C ASP A 172 -7.19 16.01 -8.60
N GLU A 173 -6.34 16.95 -8.21
CA GLU A 173 -5.07 17.30 -8.84
C GLU A 173 -4.07 17.79 -7.78
N LEU A 174 -2.78 17.76 -8.10
CA LEU A 174 -1.74 18.25 -7.20
C LEU A 174 -0.65 19.00 -7.95
N ASN A 175 -0.66 20.32 -7.84
CA ASN A 175 0.37 21.19 -8.39
C ASN A 175 1.15 21.80 -7.22
N LEU A 176 2.26 21.16 -6.85
CA LEU A 176 3.09 21.63 -5.74
C LEU A 176 3.87 22.86 -6.14
N ARG A 177 4.04 23.78 -5.19
CA ARG A 177 4.83 24.98 -5.39
C ARG A 177 6.30 24.61 -5.53
N ASN A 178 6.94 25.13 -6.57
CA ASN A 178 8.35 24.89 -6.86
C ASN A 178 9.23 25.23 -5.65
N GLY A 179 10.18 24.34 -5.33
CA GLY A 179 11.17 24.53 -4.25
C GLY A 179 10.68 24.27 -2.84
N MET A 180 9.40 23.94 -2.64
CA MET A 180 8.83 23.73 -1.32
C MET A 180 8.96 22.28 -0.84
N ASP A 181 9.05 22.10 0.48
CA ASP A 181 9.07 20.80 1.14
C ASP A 181 7.74 20.54 1.85
N TYR A 182 6.96 19.58 1.34
CA TYR A 182 5.67 19.19 1.88
C TYR A 182 5.83 17.96 2.77
N LYS A 183 5.53 18.12 4.06
CA LYS A 183 5.54 17.05 5.05
C LYS A 183 4.17 16.40 5.19
N VAL A 184 4.13 15.29 5.93
CA VAL A 184 2.88 14.61 6.30
C VAL A 184 2.65 14.76 7.80
N PHE A 185 1.43 15.05 8.20
CA PHE A 185 1.04 15.21 9.60
C PHE A 185 1.28 13.91 10.41
N LEU A 186 1.99 13.97 11.53
CA LEU A 186 2.34 12.82 12.38
C LEU A 186 1.82 12.91 13.84
N ASP A 187 1.05 13.95 14.15
CA ASP A 187 0.37 14.07 15.44
C ASP A 187 -1.04 13.47 15.35
N ASN A 188 -1.61 13.13 16.49
CA ASN A 188 -2.88 12.42 16.62
C ASN A 188 -3.79 13.03 17.69
N SER A 189 -3.43 14.22 18.18
CA SER A 189 -4.26 15.10 19.02
C SER A 189 -5.68 15.34 18.49
N LEU A 190 -5.90 15.12 17.19
CA LEU A 190 -7.17 15.39 16.49
C LEU A 190 -8.09 14.17 16.29
N ALA A 191 -7.73 12.95 16.70
CA ALA A 191 -8.52 11.77 16.30
C ALA A 191 -8.51 10.52 17.20
N TYR A 192 -7.43 10.17 17.91
CA TYR A 192 -7.36 8.86 18.59
C TYR A 192 -6.50 8.89 19.86
N PRO A 193 -7.02 9.38 21.01
CA PRO A 193 -6.19 9.73 22.18
C PRO A 193 -5.36 8.59 22.82
N ALA A 194 -5.52 7.32 22.40
CA ALA A 194 -4.76 6.18 22.90
C ALA A 194 -3.76 5.53 21.90
N VAL A 195 -3.87 5.77 20.59
CA VAL A 195 -3.04 5.10 19.55
C VAL A 195 -2.71 6.03 18.39
N ASN A 196 -1.45 6.13 17.98
CA ASN A 196 -1.03 7.11 16.96
C ASN A 196 -1.07 6.52 15.54
N ARG A 197 -2.26 6.47 14.94
CA ARG A 197 -2.46 5.96 13.56
C ARG A 197 -1.85 6.82 12.47
N SER A 198 -1.36 8.01 12.82
CA SER A 198 -0.69 8.89 11.86
C SER A 198 0.60 8.24 11.32
N TYR A 199 1.20 7.31 12.07
CA TYR A 199 2.37 6.53 11.68
C TYR A 199 2.05 5.30 10.83
N LEU A 200 0.84 5.18 10.28
CA LEU A 200 0.60 4.28 9.15
C LEU A 200 1.21 4.88 7.87
N PRO A 201 1.59 4.05 6.88
CA PRO A 201 2.11 4.51 5.59
C PRO A 201 1.24 5.60 4.94
N PHE A 202 1.86 6.52 4.22
CA PHE A 202 1.14 7.57 3.51
C PHE A 202 0.77 7.11 2.10
N VAL A 203 -0.53 7.09 1.78
CA VAL A 203 -1.03 6.75 0.44
C VAL A 203 -1.72 7.96 -0.15
N LEU A 204 -1.18 8.51 -1.24
CA LEU A 204 -1.74 9.65 -1.95
C LEU A 204 -2.28 9.18 -3.31
N LEU A 205 -3.59 9.22 -3.48
CA LEU A 205 -4.27 8.86 -4.73
C LEU A 205 -4.79 10.13 -5.40
N CYS A 206 -4.37 10.38 -6.64
CA CYS A 206 -4.80 11.53 -7.44
C CYS A 206 -5.59 11.04 -8.67
N GLN A 207 -6.77 11.64 -8.92
CA GLN A 207 -7.54 11.35 -10.14
C GLN A 207 -6.90 11.99 -11.39
N GLY A 208 -6.31 13.17 -11.22
CA GLY A 208 -5.62 13.93 -12.26
C GLY A 208 -4.10 13.71 -12.24
N ASN A 209 -3.38 14.80 -12.44
CA ASN A 209 -1.91 14.81 -12.50
C ASN A 209 -1.30 15.29 -11.18
N ILE A 210 -0.06 14.89 -10.96
CA ILE A 210 0.80 15.43 -9.90
C ILE A 210 2.02 16.07 -10.56
N SER A 211 2.23 17.35 -10.31
CA SER A 211 3.39 18.09 -10.79
C SER A 211 4.04 18.92 -9.67
N GLY A 212 5.38 18.97 -9.61
CA GLY A 212 6.09 19.69 -8.55
C GLY A 212 6.96 20.87 -9.01
N GLY A 213 6.91 21.27 -10.27
CA GLY A 213 7.92 22.19 -10.82
C GLY A 213 9.33 21.63 -10.65
N SER A 214 10.40 22.43 -10.72
CA SER A 214 11.76 21.88 -10.78
C SER A 214 12.31 21.27 -9.48
N ILE A 215 11.77 21.61 -8.29
CA ILE A 215 12.39 21.24 -6.99
C ILE A 215 11.36 21.01 -5.84
N ALA A 216 10.07 20.79 -6.09
CA ALA A 216 9.16 20.46 -4.98
C ALA A 216 9.46 19.07 -4.40
N ARG A 217 9.22 18.92 -3.09
CA ARG A 217 9.50 17.70 -2.34
C ARG A 217 8.28 17.24 -1.56
N ILE A 218 8.02 15.93 -1.56
CA ILE A 218 7.17 15.28 -0.56
C ILE A 218 8.07 14.49 0.38
N ASN A 219 8.05 14.83 1.66
CA ASN A 219 8.98 14.33 2.65
C ASN A 219 8.25 13.52 3.74
N VAL A 220 8.55 12.23 3.74
CA VAL A 220 8.10 11.23 4.71
C VAL A 220 9.31 10.64 5.47
N SER A 221 10.43 11.36 5.54
CA SER A 221 11.64 10.91 6.25
C SER A 221 11.45 10.85 7.77
N GLY A 222 12.26 10.04 8.44
CA GLY A 222 12.35 10.04 9.90
C GLY A 222 13.19 11.19 10.44
N GLY A 223 13.09 11.42 11.75
CA GLY A 223 13.91 12.35 12.52
C GLY A 223 13.27 13.72 12.75
N ASP A 224 12.01 13.92 12.35
CA ASP A 224 11.33 15.20 12.55
C ASP A 224 10.93 15.39 14.02
N VAL A 225 11.12 16.62 14.53
CA VAL A 225 11.03 17.01 15.95
C VAL A 225 12.09 16.35 16.86
N ARG A 226 12.29 15.04 16.74
CA ARG A 226 13.29 14.26 17.49
C ARG A 226 13.92 13.23 16.55
N VAL A 227 15.24 13.03 16.67
CA VAL A 227 15.99 12.09 15.83
C VAL A 227 15.45 10.66 15.90
N GLN A 228 14.82 10.27 17.01
CA GLN A 228 14.23 8.95 17.20
C GLN A 228 12.89 8.77 16.49
N ASN A 229 12.16 9.85 16.17
CA ASN A 229 10.84 9.71 15.57
C ASN A 229 10.96 9.21 14.15
N ALA A 230 10.10 8.28 13.75
CA ALA A 230 10.06 7.77 12.41
C ALA A 230 9.31 8.72 11.45
N GLY A 231 9.33 8.40 10.16
CA GLY A 231 8.34 8.89 9.20
C GLY A 231 7.04 8.05 9.23
N PRO A 232 6.00 8.42 8.48
CA PRO A 232 4.78 7.61 8.34
C PRO A 232 5.12 6.19 7.89
N GLY A 233 4.73 5.16 8.65
CA GLY A 233 5.05 3.75 8.36
C GLY A 233 6.43 3.29 8.83
N GLY A 234 7.32 4.17 9.32
CA GLY A 234 8.65 3.79 9.82
C GLY A 234 8.65 3.42 11.30
N GLY A 235 9.64 2.66 11.76
CA GLY A 235 9.82 2.27 13.17
C GLY A 235 10.61 3.30 13.99
N GLY A 236 10.23 3.52 15.25
CA GLY A 236 10.87 4.49 16.14
C GLY A 236 12.28 4.07 16.60
N GLY A 237 13.18 5.02 16.78
CA GLY A 237 14.54 4.81 17.31
C GLY A 237 14.58 4.70 18.83
N GLY A 238 15.62 4.05 19.36
CA GLY A 238 15.80 3.85 20.80
C GLY A 238 16.08 5.12 21.60
N GLY A 239 15.53 5.23 22.82
CA GLY A 239 15.82 6.30 23.77
C GLY A 239 17.23 6.23 24.36
N LYS A 240 17.88 7.38 24.59
CA LYS A 240 19.24 7.41 25.15
C LYS A 240 19.26 7.07 26.65
N PHE A 241 20.35 6.46 27.07
CA PHE A 241 20.64 6.24 28.49
C PHE A 241 21.74 7.18 28.96
N CYS A 242 21.74 7.50 30.25
CA CYS A 242 22.83 8.21 30.91
C CYS A 242 23.23 7.55 32.22
N ASP A 243 24.50 7.66 32.59
CA ASP A 243 25.06 7.10 33.80
C ASP A 243 25.22 8.17 34.88
N PHE A 244 24.66 7.89 36.04
CA PHE A 244 24.95 8.55 37.31
C PHE A 244 24.62 10.05 37.37
N LEU A 245 23.68 10.50 36.54
CA LEU A 245 23.20 11.88 36.50
C LEU A 245 21.93 12.08 37.34
N THR A 246 21.87 13.18 38.08
CA THR A 246 20.63 13.65 38.71
C THR A 246 19.62 14.14 37.65
N GLY A 247 18.32 13.93 37.87
CA GLY A 247 17.26 14.57 37.05
C GLY A 247 16.74 13.80 35.82
N ASN A 248 16.99 12.49 35.71
CA ASN A 248 16.59 11.63 34.58
C ASN A 248 16.73 12.30 33.17
N PRO A 249 17.94 12.72 32.76
CA PRO A 249 18.22 13.30 31.44
C PRO A 249 18.18 12.31 30.26
N GLY A 250 17.80 11.03 30.50
CA GLY A 250 17.52 10.09 29.43
C GLY A 250 16.35 10.55 28.55
N GLU A 251 16.07 9.81 27.48
CA GLU A 251 15.01 10.16 26.53
C GLU A 251 13.99 9.05 26.38
N ASP A 252 12.73 9.40 26.10
CA ASP A 252 11.73 8.41 25.69
C ASP A 252 12.14 7.74 24.38
N GLY A 253 11.57 6.57 24.10
CA GLY A 253 11.68 5.98 22.76
C GLY A 253 11.07 6.87 21.68
N GLY A 254 11.50 6.67 20.44
CA GLY A 254 10.92 7.34 19.28
C GLY A 254 9.55 6.81 18.92
N ASN A 255 8.71 7.70 18.40
CA ASN A 255 7.40 7.35 17.87
C ASN A 255 7.52 6.69 16.48
N GLY A 256 6.60 5.79 16.13
CA GLY A 256 6.61 5.11 14.83
C GLY A 256 5.45 4.15 14.63
N PHE A 257 5.51 3.35 13.55
CA PHE A 257 4.61 2.23 13.30
C PHE A 257 4.62 1.27 14.50
N THR A 258 5.82 0.87 14.90
CA THR A 258 6.15 0.42 16.26
C THR A 258 7.08 1.45 16.91
N SER A 259 7.02 1.55 18.23
CA SER A 259 7.88 2.48 18.98
C SER A 259 9.30 1.94 19.17
N GLY A 260 10.23 2.87 19.36
CA GLY A 260 11.54 2.55 19.92
C GLY A 260 11.48 2.27 21.42
N GLY A 261 12.52 1.64 21.94
CA GLY A 261 12.65 1.31 23.37
C GLY A 261 12.88 2.55 24.23
N PHE A 262 12.47 2.51 25.49
CA PHE A 262 12.72 3.61 26.43
C PHE A 262 14.21 3.79 26.73
N GLY A 263 14.62 5.03 26.98
CA GLY A 263 15.89 5.38 27.59
C GLY A 263 15.76 5.61 29.11
N GLY A 264 16.73 6.28 29.71
CA GLY A 264 16.68 6.58 31.14
C GLY A 264 18.02 6.92 31.77
N VAL A 265 18.11 6.74 33.08
CA VAL A 265 19.35 6.87 33.85
C VAL A 265 19.68 5.59 34.58
N ASN A 266 20.93 5.18 34.47
CA ASN A 266 21.56 4.17 35.29
C ASN A 266 22.11 4.82 36.58
N ASN A 267 21.76 4.29 37.75
CA ASN A 267 22.27 4.72 39.07
C ASN A 267 23.42 3.83 39.58
N LEU A 268 24.38 4.41 40.33
CA LEU A 268 25.53 3.71 40.94
C LEU A 268 25.07 2.72 42.02
N PHE A 269 23.97 3.07 42.70
CA PHE A 269 23.36 2.31 43.79
C PHE A 269 21.83 2.40 43.66
N GLY A 270 21.13 1.27 43.74
CA GLY A 270 19.67 1.19 43.59
C GLY A 270 19.20 0.95 42.15
N SER A 271 17.89 0.98 41.89
CA SER A 271 17.33 0.86 40.54
C SER A 271 17.46 2.16 39.75
N GLY A 272 17.73 2.09 38.45
CA GLY A 272 17.71 3.25 37.55
C GLY A 272 16.34 3.93 37.45
N ASN A 273 16.29 5.08 36.79
CA ASN A 273 15.05 5.82 36.48
C ASN A 273 14.79 5.78 34.97
N TYR A 274 13.76 5.07 34.51
CA TYR A 274 13.45 4.96 33.09
C TYR A 274 12.47 6.01 32.59
N LYS A 275 12.59 6.27 31.29
CA LYS A 275 11.65 7.05 30.50
C LYS A 275 10.56 6.14 29.92
N GLN A 276 9.69 6.70 29.09
CA GLN A 276 8.62 5.95 28.45
C GLN A 276 9.07 5.38 27.10
N TYR A 277 8.35 4.37 26.64
CA TYR A 277 8.36 4.01 25.22
C TYR A 277 7.82 5.17 24.38
N GLY A 278 8.21 5.21 23.10
CA GLY A 278 7.49 6.06 22.15
C GLY A 278 6.07 5.55 21.88
N THR A 279 5.27 6.34 21.18
CA THR A 279 3.94 5.92 20.73
C THR A 279 4.04 5.06 19.47
N GLY A 280 3.29 3.97 19.44
CA GLY A 280 3.08 3.13 18.26
C GLY A 280 1.73 3.42 17.57
N THR A 281 1.46 2.73 16.46
CA THR A 281 0.12 2.74 15.82
C THR A 281 -0.92 1.93 16.58
N GLY A 282 -0.48 1.04 17.48
CA GLY A 282 -1.27 0.28 18.43
C GLY A 282 -1.01 0.68 19.89
N ASP A 283 -1.52 -0.10 20.82
CA ASP A 283 -1.41 0.13 22.26
C ASP A 283 0.04 -0.06 22.76
N SER A 284 0.43 0.72 23.76
CA SER A 284 1.70 0.50 24.50
C SER A 284 2.95 0.40 23.61
N GLY A 285 3.01 1.20 22.54
CA GLY A 285 4.14 1.21 21.60
C GLY A 285 4.10 0.13 20.50
N LYS A 286 3.14 -0.80 20.54
CA LYS A 286 2.96 -1.84 19.51
C LYS A 286 2.46 -1.24 18.20
N SER A 287 2.52 -2.04 17.13
CA SER A 287 1.75 -1.73 15.92
C SER A 287 0.28 -2.11 16.07
N LEU A 288 -0.56 -1.56 15.19
CA LEU A 288 -1.99 -1.85 15.15
C LEU A 288 -2.32 -3.35 14.89
N ASN A 289 -1.40 -4.09 14.27
CA ASN A 289 -1.52 -5.54 14.08
C ASN A 289 -0.74 -6.39 15.09
N GLY A 290 -0.20 -5.76 16.14
CA GLY A 290 0.37 -6.45 17.30
C GLY A 290 1.86 -6.75 17.24
N VAL A 291 2.62 -6.14 16.32
CA VAL A 291 4.08 -6.22 16.36
C VAL A 291 4.56 -5.52 17.63
N LEU A 292 5.38 -6.22 18.41
CA LEU A 292 5.88 -5.70 19.68
C LEU A 292 6.85 -4.52 19.46
N PRO A 293 6.85 -3.52 20.36
CA PRO A 293 7.89 -2.51 20.38
C PRO A 293 9.24 -3.16 20.71
N ALA A 294 10.32 -2.39 20.66
CA ALA A 294 11.60 -2.88 21.14
C ALA A 294 11.52 -3.30 22.61
N LEU A 295 11.91 -4.53 22.94
CA LEU A 295 11.82 -5.05 24.30
C LEU A 295 13.12 -4.74 25.07
N ASN A 296 13.00 -4.43 26.35
CA ASN A 296 14.16 -4.24 27.24
C ASN A 296 14.13 -5.35 28.30
N PRO A 297 15.02 -6.37 28.23
CA PRO A 297 14.95 -7.57 29.06
C PRO A 297 15.47 -7.39 30.50
N GLY A 298 15.94 -6.21 30.91
CA GLY A 298 16.52 -6.01 32.24
C GLY A 298 16.87 -4.55 32.56
N ALA A 299 17.24 -4.31 33.82
CA ALA A 299 17.24 -2.99 34.47
C ALA A 299 18.42 -2.06 34.14
N TRP A 300 19.18 -2.29 33.07
CA TRP A 300 20.37 -1.49 32.83
C TRP A 300 20.66 -1.47 31.33
N GLU A 301 20.89 -0.26 30.81
CA GLU A 301 21.75 -0.01 29.65
C GLU A 301 21.21 -0.36 28.23
N ALA A 302 21.29 0.62 27.32
CA ALA A 302 20.88 0.65 25.91
C ALA A 302 19.45 0.17 25.56
N SER A 303 18.84 0.80 24.55
CA SER A 303 17.50 0.49 24.06
C SER A 303 17.52 -0.03 22.63
N GLY A 304 16.54 -0.86 22.25
CA GLY A 304 16.36 -1.30 20.87
C GLY A 304 15.55 -0.31 20.02
N GLY A 305 15.64 -0.45 18.70
CA GLY A 305 14.80 0.25 17.71
C GLY A 305 13.56 -0.57 17.29
N GLY A 306 12.48 0.11 16.93
CA GLY A 306 11.25 -0.47 16.40
C GLY A 306 11.35 -0.82 14.91
N THR A 307 10.55 -1.77 14.44
CA THR A 307 10.37 -2.07 13.01
C THR A 307 9.25 -1.25 12.36
N GLY A 308 9.42 -0.88 11.10
CA GLY A 308 8.39 -0.23 10.27
C GLY A 308 7.45 -1.21 9.54
N HIS A 309 7.65 -2.52 9.69
CA HIS A 309 6.96 -3.53 8.88
C HIS A 309 5.93 -4.32 9.69
N PRO A 310 4.72 -4.57 9.16
CA PRO A 310 3.65 -5.28 9.87
C PRO A 310 3.98 -6.73 10.23
N PHE A 311 4.95 -7.32 9.53
CA PHE A 311 5.46 -8.67 9.82
C PHE A 311 6.94 -8.68 10.18
N GLY A 312 7.51 -7.51 10.53
CA GLY A 312 8.90 -7.37 10.96
C GLY A 312 9.12 -7.75 12.42
N LYS A 313 10.35 -7.51 12.90
CA LYS A 313 10.71 -7.68 14.30
C LYS A 313 11.55 -6.52 14.80
N SER A 314 11.11 -5.88 15.88
CA SER A 314 11.87 -4.85 16.60
C SER A 314 13.14 -5.44 17.22
N GLY A 315 14.14 -4.60 17.44
CA GLY A 315 15.32 -4.97 18.19
C GLY A 315 15.04 -5.03 19.69
N ILE A 316 16.09 -5.29 20.47
CA ILE A 316 15.98 -5.35 21.94
C ILE A 316 17.03 -4.45 22.60
N GLY A 317 16.77 -3.97 23.81
CA GLY A 317 17.77 -3.33 24.65
C GLY A 317 18.85 -4.29 25.12
N CYS A 318 19.86 -3.77 25.81
CA CYS A 318 20.87 -4.64 26.43
C CYS A 318 20.28 -5.30 27.69
N GLY A 319 20.62 -6.57 27.91
CA GLY A 319 20.32 -7.26 29.17
C GLY A 319 21.57 -7.59 30.00
N ASN A 320 22.76 -7.33 29.47
CA ASN A 320 24.03 -7.65 30.14
C ASN A 320 25.14 -6.68 29.71
N GLN A 321 25.69 -5.95 30.67
CA GLN A 321 26.67 -4.88 30.45
C GLN A 321 27.96 -5.29 29.74
N ASN A 322 28.35 -6.57 29.83
CA ASN A 322 29.65 -7.08 29.39
C ASN A 322 29.55 -8.22 28.37
N ASN A 323 28.43 -8.94 28.33
CA ASN A 323 28.26 -10.11 27.46
C ASN A 323 26.89 -10.07 26.76
N TRP A 324 26.79 -9.17 25.79
CA TRP A 324 25.58 -8.98 24.98
C TRP A 324 25.93 -8.85 23.50
N ASN A 325 25.89 -9.97 22.79
CA ASN A 325 25.98 -10.01 21.34
C ASN A 325 24.73 -10.70 20.78
N VAL A 326 23.61 -9.97 20.80
CA VAL A 326 22.34 -10.46 20.27
C VAL A 326 22.09 -9.86 18.90
N SER A 327 21.56 -10.67 17.98
CA SER A 327 21.19 -10.21 16.64
C SER A 327 20.23 -9.02 16.71
N GLY A 328 20.38 -8.09 15.77
CA GLY A 328 19.30 -7.15 15.44
C GLY A 328 18.02 -7.90 15.06
N GLY A 329 16.88 -7.22 15.24
CA GLY A 329 15.60 -7.71 14.74
C GLY A 329 15.55 -7.68 13.21
N TYR A 330 14.53 -8.32 12.62
CA TYR A 330 14.19 -8.16 11.21
C TYR A 330 13.57 -6.78 11.01
N GLY A 331 14.45 -5.77 10.95
CA GLY A 331 14.15 -4.35 11.00
C GLY A 331 14.92 -3.62 12.08
N GLY A 332 14.47 -3.71 13.33
CA GLY A 332 14.99 -2.86 14.42
C GLY A 332 16.41 -3.21 14.88
N GLY A 333 17.22 -2.18 15.15
CA GLY A 333 18.56 -2.36 15.74
C GLY A 333 18.50 -2.79 17.21
N THR A 334 19.50 -3.55 17.67
CA THR A 334 19.63 -4.02 19.06
C THR A 334 20.69 -3.21 19.82
N GLY A 335 20.41 -2.91 21.09
CA GLY A 335 21.34 -2.24 22.00
C GLY A 335 22.62 -3.04 22.22
N SER A 336 23.69 -2.38 22.65
CA SER A 336 25.01 -3.01 22.81
C SER A 336 25.52 -2.94 24.26
N ILE A 337 26.67 -3.56 24.51
CA ILE A 337 27.40 -3.50 25.79
C ILE A 337 28.03 -2.12 26.03
N ASN A 338 28.60 -1.91 27.21
CA ASN A 338 29.15 -0.63 27.67
C ASN A 338 30.15 0.01 26.70
N ASN A 339 30.04 1.33 26.53
CA ASN A 339 30.83 2.16 25.62
C ASN A 339 30.76 1.73 24.14
N LYS A 340 29.75 0.94 23.75
CA LYS A 340 29.54 0.52 22.35
C LYS A 340 28.37 1.22 21.70
N MET A 341 28.45 1.31 20.38
CA MET A 341 27.37 1.89 19.58
C MET A 341 26.16 0.96 19.50
N GLY A 342 24.97 1.56 19.44
CA GLY A 342 23.74 0.84 19.14
C GLY A 342 23.76 0.30 17.70
N GLY A 343 23.10 -0.84 17.49
CA GLY A 343 22.90 -1.38 16.15
C GLY A 343 22.00 -0.47 15.32
N SER A 344 22.32 -0.29 14.04
CA SER A 344 21.49 0.51 13.12
C SER A 344 20.29 -0.28 12.60
N GLY A 345 19.23 0.39 12.18
CA GLY A 345 18.06 -0.25 11.57
C GLY A 345 18.35 -0.83 10.19
N GLY A 346 17.72 -1.96 9.86
CA GLY A 346 17.75 -2.59 8.54
C GLY A 346 16.42 -2.45 7.80
N PHE A 347 16.43 -2.57 6.47
CA PHE A 347 15.22 -2.73 5.64
C PHE A 347 15.55 -3.43 4.33
N GLY A 348 15.84 -2.67 3.25
CA GLY A 348 16.30 -3.22 1.97
C GLY A 348 17.74 -3.73 2.01
N THR A 349 18.57 -3.16 2.88
CA THR A 349 19.87 -3.73 3.28
C THR A 349 19.94 -3.88 4.81
N GLU A 350 20.92 -4.65 5.28
CA GLU A 350 21.18 -4.74 6.73
C GLU A 350 21.67 -3.39 7.26
N GLY A 351 21.32 -3.11 8.51
CA GLY A 351 21.90 -2.03 9.29
C GLY A 351 23.29 -2.41 9.79
N LYS A 352 24.16 -1.42 9.92
CA LYS A 352 25.51 -1.57 10.45
C LYS A 352 25.46 -2.02 11.92
N SER A 353 26.24 -3.05 12.22
CA SER A 353 26.57 -3.49 13.58
C SER A 353 27.81 -2.76 14.10
N GLU A 354 28.08 -2.84 15.40
CA GLU A 354 29.39 -2.41 15.94
C GLU A 354 30.53 -3.17 15.23
N PRO A 355 31.69 -2.54 14.99
CA PRO A 355 32.88 -3.26 14.51
C PRO A 355 33.23 -4.47 15.41
N SER A 356 33.91 -5.47 14.85
CA SER A 356 34.44 -6.62 15.61
C SER A 356 33.40 -7.63 16.13
N ASN A 357 32.89 -8.51 15.24
CA ASN A 357 32.06 -9.69 15.53
C ASN A 357 30.67 -9.45 16.15
N TYR A 358 30.20 -8.21 16.27
CA TYR A 358 28.83 -7.92 16.69
C TYR A 358 27.82 -8.11 15.55
N ILE A 359 26.62 -8.54 15.92
CA ILE A 359 25.51 -8.77 14.99
C ILE A 359 24.26 -7.95 15.33
N ASN A 360 24.42 -6.87 16.10
CA ASN A 360 23.33 -6.07 16.65
C ASN A 360 22.62 -5.15 15.63
N GLY A 361 23.13 -5.02 14.41
CA GLY A 361 22.47 -4.33 13.31
C GLY A 361 21.21 -5.05 12.82
N GLY A 362 20.16 -4.28 12.54
CA GLY A 362 18.88 -4.77 12.04
C GLY A 362 19.01 -5.50 10.70
N LYS A 363 18.24 -6.58 10.54
CA LYS A 363 18.26 -7.45 9.37
C LYS A 363 17.32 -6.98 8.26
N VAL A 364 17.61 -7.42 7.04
CA VAL A 364 16.75 -7.22 5.87
C VAL A 364 15.38 -7.85 6.11
N HIS A 365 14.33 -7.17 5.70
CA HIS A 365 12.94 -7.63 5.78
C HIS A 365 12.07 -6.91 4.73
N GLY A 366 10.84 -7.39 4.53
CA GLY A 366 10.00 -6.94 3.42
C GLY A 366 10.45 -7.54 2.09
N ASN A 367 10.08 -6.89 0.98
CA ASN A 367 10.45 -7.28 -0.37
C ASN A 367 10.49 -6.07 -1.30
N GLU A 368 11.15 -6.24 -2.44
CA GLU A 368 11.29 -5.23 -3.48
C GLU A 368 9.97 -4.85 -4.17
N PHE A 369 8.90 -5.62 -3.97
CA PHE A 369 7.58 -5.27 -4.49
C PHE A 369 6.87 -4.25 -3.60
N ILE A 370 7.35 -4.00 -2.37
CA ILE A 370 6.71 -3.12 -1.38
C ILE A 370 5.28 -3.61 -1.09
N ILE A 371 5.16 -4.91 -0.78
CA ILE A 371 3.90 -5.59 -0.41
C ILE A 371 4.12 -6.39 0.88
N PRO A 372 3.55 -5.97 2.03
CA PRO A 372 2.76 -4.76 2.19
C PRO A 372 3.59 -3.48 2.07
N ILE A 373 2.90 -2.36 1.90
CA ILE A 373 3.55 -1.06 2.08
C ILE A 373 4.01 -0.90 3.54
N ALA A 374 5.30 -0.63 3.71
CA ALA A 374 5.96 -0.57 5.00
C ALA A 374 7.18 0.35 4.95
N GLY A 375 7.50 1.00 6.08
CA GLY A 375 8.63 1.93 6.18
C GLY A 375 9.89 1.26 6.70
N GLY A 376 10.94 2.07 6.84
CA GLY A 376 12.21 1.70 7.43
C GLY A 376 12.08 1.45 8.92
N SER A 377 13.16 0.98 9.54
CA SER A 377 13.22 0.61 10.96
C SER A 377 14.17 1.51 11.73
N GLY A 378 13.91 1.67 13.03
CA GLY A 378 14.73 2.48 13.92
C GLY A 378 16.03 1.80 14.33
N GLY A 379 17.05 2.62 14.60
CA GLY A 379 18.27 2.19 15.25
C GLY A 379 18.12 2.09 16.78
N ALA A 380 19.02 1.35 17.41
CA ALA A 380 19.16 1.27 18.86
C ALA A 380 19.92 2.47 19.42
N SER A 381 19.74 2.75 20.72
CA SER A 381 20.65 3.67 21.41
C SER A 381 21.99 3.01 21.71
N GLY A 382 23.03 3.84 21.87
CA GLY A 382 24.31 3.39 22.40
C GLY A 382 24.23 3.10 23.90
N ASN A 383 25.30 2.54 24.44
CA ASN A 383 25.40 2.25 25.86
C ASN A 383 26.47 3.12 26.55
N PRO A 384 26.09 4.04 27.46
CA PRO A 384 27.06 4.84 28.20
C PRO A 384 27.89 3.96 29.13
N SER A 385 29.13 4.36 29.38
CA SER A 385 29.88 3.87 30.54
C SER A 385 30.83 4.95 31.03
N GLY A 386 30.50 5.54 32.18
CA GLY A 386 31.30 6.57 32.83
C GLY A 386 30.53 7.36 33.88
N LEU A 387 31.22 8.24 34.61
CA LEU A 387 30.56 9.14 35.57
C LEU A 387 29.95 10.34 34.85
N ASN A 388 28.64 10.54 35.02
CA ASN A 388 27.91 11.71 34.49
C ASN A 388 27.90 11.80 32.95
N VAL A 389 27.73 10.68 32.25
CA VAL A 389 27.79 10.62 30.78
C VAL A 389 26.49 10.09 30.16
N CYS A 390 26.25 10.40 28.89
CA CYS A 390 25.09 9.90 28.14
C CYS A 390 25.51 9.24 26.82
N SER A 391 24.77 8.23 26.40
CA SER A 391 24.89 7.69 25.05
C SER A 391 24.09 8.51 24.03
N GLY A 392 24.27 8.16 22.77
CA GLY A 392 23.41 8.63 21.69
C GLY A 392 22.11 7.84 21.58
N SER A 393 21.01 8.52 21.27
CA SER A 393 19.72 7.90 20.93
C SER A 393 19.76 7.23 19.55
N GLY A 394 18.93 6.22 19.32
CA GLY A 394 18.78 5.63 17.98
C GLY A 394 18.02 6.53 17.02
N GLY A 395 18.36 6.50 15.72
CA GLY A 395 17.63 7.22 14.68
C GLY A 395 16.33 6.53 14.29
N GLY A 396 15.27 7.30 14.01
CA GLY A 396 13.99 6.78 13.50
C GLY A 396 14.07 6.32 12.05
N GLY A 397 13.29 5.30 11.70
CA GLY A 397 13.21 4.78 10.33
C GLY A 397 12.51 5.74 9.36
N GLY A 398 12.93 5.72 8.10
CA GLY A 398 12.27 6.46 7.02
C GLY A 398 10.85 5.97 6.78
N GLY A 399 9.96 6.85 6.34
CA GLY A 399 8.57 6.50 6.09
C GLY A 399 8.32 5.73 4.81
N ALA A 400 7.07 5.35 4.59
CA ALA A 400 6.58 4.67 3.42
C ALA A 400 5.54 5.54 2.72
N ILE A 401 5.69 5.67 1.40
CA ILE A 401 4.77 6.45 0.58
C ILE A 401 4.42 5.73 -0.71
N ARG A 402 3.12 5.71 -1.03
CA ARG A 402 2.60 5.33 -2.35
C ARG A 402 1.89 6.52 -2.96
N ILE A 403 2.32 6.92 -4.16
CA ILE A 403 1.74 8.01 -4.92
C ILE A 403 1.12 7.42 -6.18
N PHE A 404 -0.15 7.71 -6.42
CA PHE A 404 -0.85 7.36 -7.64
C PHE A 404 -1.37 8.59 -8.37
N ALA A 405 -1.18 8.64 -9.68
CA ALA A 405 -1.79 9.66 -10.54
C ALA A 405 -1.87 9.19 -11.99
N LYS A 406 -2.48 10.01 -12.84
CA LYS A 406 -2.38 9.83 -14.29
C LYS A 406 -0.95 10.06 -14.77
N ARG A 407 -0.37 11.21 -14.40
CA ARG A 407 1.03 11.59 -14.64
C ARG A 407 1.66 12.08 -13.34
N ILE A 408 2.92 11.71 -13.09
CA ILE A 408 3.71 12.15 -11.94
C ILE A 408 5.02 12.72 -12.45
N GLU A 409 5.18 14.04 -12.34
CA GLU A 409 6.29 14.75 -12.99
C GLU A 409 6.96 15.80 -12.09
N ASN A 410 8.27 15.92 -12.24
CA ASN A 410 9.10 16.97 -11.63
C ASN A 410 8.92 17.02 -10.09
N LEU A 411 9.30 15.93 -9.43
CA LEU A 411 9.05 15.74 -7.99
C LEU A 411 10.24 15.06 -7.33
N ALA A 412 10.61 15.53 -6.14
CA ALA A 412 11.42 14.76 -5.22
C ALA A 412 10.57 14.07 -4.17
N VAL A 413 10.86 12.82 -3.86
CA VAL A 413 10.20 12.07 -2.78
C VAL A 413 11.25 11.54 -1.83
N LEU A 414 11.14 11.93 -0.56
CA LEU A 414 12.14 11.63 0.46
C LEU A 414 11.54 10.72 1.54
N ALA A 415 12.14 9.55 1.72
CA ALA A 415 11.80 8.53 2.71
C ALA A 415 13.06 8.10 3.48
N ASN A 416 13.91 9.04 3.86
CA ASN A 416 15.21 8.74 4.46
C ASN A 416 15.07 8.39 5.95
N GLY A 417 15.95 7.52 6.44
CA GLY A 417 16.12 7.27 7.86
C GLY A 417 16.90 8.40 8.55
N ALA A 418 16.66 8.58 9.85
CA ALA A 418 17.37 9.58 10.64
C ALA A 418 18.73 9.06 11.12
N ASN A 419 19.68 9.98 11.34
CA ASN A 419 20.92 9.68 12.04
C ASN A 419 20.64 9.37 13.52
N GLY A 420 21.44 8.48 14.09
CA GLY A 420 21.51 8.32 15.54
C GLY A 420 22.17 9.54 16.21
N GLY A 421 21.88 9.72 17.49
CA GLY A 421 22.58 10.69 18.34
C GLY A 421 24.07 10.35 18.44
N SER A 422 24.91 11.37 18.36
CA SER A 422 26.36 11.21 18.50
C SER A 422 26.76 11.25 19.98
N SER A 423 27.67 10.36 20.40
CA SER A 423 28.29 10.39 21.73
C SER A 423 29.63 9.65 21.71
N SER A 424 30.59 10.15 22.49
CA SER A 424 31.87 9.46 22.77
C SER A 424 31.69 8.26 23.71
N TYR A 425 30.55 8.16 24.38
CA TYR A 425 30.20 7.11 25.34
C TYR A 425 29.15 6.17 24.73
N GLY A 426 29.37 5.76 23.48
CA GLY A 426 28.43 4.95 22.70
C GLY A 426 27.44 5.79 21.89
N ALA A 427 27.67 5.89 20.58
CA ALA A 427 26.75 6.53 19.64
C ALA A 427 25.49 5.67 19.41
N GLY A 428 24.38 6.30 19.07
CA GLY A 428 23.19 5.58 18.61
C GLY A 428 23.32 5.12 17.17
N GLY A 429 22.65 4.02 16.84
CA GLY A 429 22.56 3.52 15.46
C GLY A 429 21.62 4.38 14.61
N GLY A 430 21.90 4.53 13.31
CA GLY A 430 21.00 5.21 12.38
C GLY A 430 19.75 4.39 12.06
N GLY A 431 18.65 5.06 11.72
CA GLY A 431 17.46 4.41 11.16
C GLY A 431 17.67 4.04 9.69
N SER A 432 17.02 2.98 9.21
CA SER A 432 17.05 2.63 7.78
C SER A 432 16.15 3.54 6.96
N GLY A 433 16.46 3.65 5.67
CA GLY A 433 15.56 4.26 4.68
C GLY A 433 14.26 3.48 4.56
N GLY A 434 13.21 4.16 4.08
CA GLY A 434 11.87 3.61 3.96
C GLY A 434 11.52 3.10 2.57
N SER A 435 10.28 3.29 2.13
CA SER A 435 9.83 2.80 0.82
C SER A 435 9.09 3.86 0.02
N ILE A 436 9.37 3.90 -1.29
CA ILE A 436 8.70 4.81 -2.23
C ILE A 436 8.13 4.00 -3.38
N SER A 437 6.81 4.10 -3.57
CA SER A 437 6.06 3.48 -4.66
C SER A 437 5.40 4.56 -5.52
N ILE A 438 5.84 4.68 -6.76
CA ILE A 438 5.30 5.61 -7.76
C ILE A 438 4.43 4.81 -8.72
N CYS A 439 3.15 5.15 -8.82
CA CYS A 439 2.17 4.47 -9.65
C CYS A 439 1.56 5.48 -10.63
N ALA A 440 1.89 5.39 -11.92
CA ALA A 440 1.35 6.28 -12.95
C ALA A 440 0.63 5.51 -14.06
N LYS A 441 -0.51 6.03 -14.52
CA LYS A 441 -1.25 5.43 -15.64
C LYS A 441 -0.68 5.82 -17.01
N GLU A 442 0.07 6.91 -17.11
CA GLU A 442 0.68 7.37 -18.37
C GLU A 442 2.19 7.56 -18.26
N LEU A 443 2.65 8.39 -17.32
CA LEU A 443 4.05 8.80 -17.25
C LEU A 443 4.52 9.05 -15.83
N ALA A 444 5.71 8.53 -15.51
CA ALA A 444 6.51 8.93 -14.36
C ALA A 444 7.83 9.56 -14.85
N ALA A 445 8.01 10.88 -14.70
CA ALA A 445 9.16 11.56 -15.29
C ALA A 445 9.82 12.62 -14.39
N ASN A 446 11.13 12.81 -14.56
CA ASN A 446 11.92 13.80 -13.82
C ASN A 446 11.73 13.68 -12.30
N LEU A 447 11.98 12.47 -11.79
CA LEU A 447 11.78 12.14 -10.38
C LEU A 447 13.11 11.97 -9.65
N ASN A 448 13.20 12.50 -8.43
CA ASN A 448 14.33 12.27 -7.54
C ASN A 448 13.85 11.54 -6.28
N LEU A 449 14.15 10.25 -6.20
CA LEU A 449 13.66 9.37 -5.14
C LEU A 449 14.79 9.06 -4.17
N SER A 450 14.57 9.33 -2.88
CA SER A 450 15.56 9.11 -1.83
C SER A 450 15.02 8.25 -0.71
N ALA A 451 15.67 7.12 -0.46
CA ALA A 451 15.35 6.19 0.62
C ALA A 451 16.64 5.68 1.29
N ASN A 452 17.56 6.59 1.58
CA ASN A 452 18.82 6.28 2.26
C ASN A 452 18.59 6.01 3.75
N GLY A 453 19.39 5.12 4.33
CA GLY A 453 19.56 5.06 5.78
C GLY A 453 20.25 6.31 6.32
N GLY A 454 20.03 6.60 7.61
CA GLY A 454 20.92 7.47 8.37
C GLY A 454 22.30 6.83 8.52
N ASN A 455 23.21 7.45 9.28
CA ASN A 455 24.57 6.94 9.46
C ASN A 455 24.57 5.47 9.94
N GLY A 456 25.02 4.56 9.08
CA GLY A 456 25.01 3.11 9.31
C GLY A 456 23.66 2.41 9.12
N GLY A 457 22.56 3.12 8.89
CA GLY A 457 21.25 2.56 8.59
C GLY A 457 21.21 1.88 7.21
N GLY A 458 20.42 0.82 7.10
CA GLY A 458 20.19 0.15 5.82
C GLY A 458 19.43 1.02 4.82
N ASN A 459 19.62 0.78 3.54
CA ASN A 459 18.86 1.44 2.47
C ASN A 459 17.43 0.89 2.36
N GLY A 460 16.56 1.68 1.74
CA GLY A 460 15.15 1.38 1.53
C GLY A 460 14.83 0.70 0.20
N TYR A 461 13.55 0.74 -0.19
CA TYR A 461 13.07 0.17 -1.45
C TYR A 461 12.42 1.24 -2.36
N PHE A 462 12.61 1.07 -3.67
CA PHE A 462 11.92 1.86 -4.69
C PHE A 462 11.11 0.96 -5.60
N ARG A 463 9.89 1.40 -5.94
CA ARG A 463 9.02 0.77 -6.93
C ARG A 463 8.42 1.81 -7.86
N VAL A 464 8.46 1.55 -9.17
CA VAL A 464 7.80 2.37 -10.19
C VAL A 464 6.92 1.50 -11.07
N ASP A 465 5.64 1.84 -11.11
CA ASP A 465 4.60 1.17 -11.87
C ASP A 465 4.07 2.16 -12.90
N ALA A 466 4.59 2.13 -14.13
CA ALA A 466 4.15 3.02 -15.19
C ALA A 466 4.40 2.38 -16.57
N PRO A 467 3.58 2.70 -17.60
CA PRO A 467 3.82 2.24 -18.96
C PRO A 467 4.97 3.03 -19.63
N SER A 468 5.28 4.22 -19.13
CA SER A 468 6.41 5.03 -19.57
C SER A 468 7.06 5.74 -18.40
N PHE A 469 8.39 5.80 -18.40
CA PHE A 469 9.16 6.51 -17.40
C PHE A 469 10.46 7.07 -17.99
N SER A 470 10.89 8.25 -17.50
CA SER A 470 12.10 8.93 -17.96
C SER A 470 12.75 9.76 -16.85
N ASN A 471 14.08 9.86 -16.86
CA ASN A 471 14.85 10.70 -15.92
C ASN A 471 14.50 10.48 -14.44
N ILE A 472 14.43 9.21 -14.01
CA ILE A 472 14.26 8.86 -12.59
C ILE A 472 15.63 8.63 -11.97
N THR A 473 15.94 9.39 -10.93
CA THR A 473 17.17 9.23 -10.13
C THR A 473 16.82 8.60 -8.80
N TYR A 474 17.64 7.63 -8.38
CA TYR A 474 17.51 6.94 -7.10
C TYR A 474 18.74 7.27 -6.24
N SER A 475 18.52 7.54 -4.96
CA SER A 475 19.62 7.88 -4.04
C SER A 475 20.61 6.74 -3.79
N HIS A 476 20.20 5.50 -4.08
CA HIS A 476 21.03 4.29 -4.02
C HIS A 476 20.55 3.26 -5.06
N THR A 477 21.39 2.25 -5.32
CA THR A 477 21.09 1.14 -6.26
C THR A 477 21.04 -0.23 -5.60
N ASN A 478 21.28 -0.31 -4.28
CA ASN A 478 21.17 -1.54 -3.51
C ASN A 478 20.17 -1.35 -2.34
N PRO A 479 19.02 -2.05 -2.34
CA PRO A 479 18.52 -2.90 -3.42
C PRO A 479 18.18 -2.09 -4.69
N ALA A 480 18.12 -2.77 -5.83
CA ALA A 480 17.76 -2.14 -7.10
C ALA A 480 16.29 -1.71 -7.12
N ALA A 481 15.99 -0.64 -7.85
CA ALA A 481 14.61 -0.19 -8.04
C ALA A 481 13.79 -1.25 -8.79
N PHE A 482 12.57 -1.48 -8.34
CA PHE A 482 11.66 -2.44 -8.93
C PHE A 482 10.72 -1.76 -9.94
N ILE A 483 10.50 -2.39 -11.08
CA ILE A 483 9.49 -1.98 -12.06
C ILE A 483 8.30 -2.90 -11.89
N GLY A 484 7.11 -2.36 -11.62
CA GLY A 484 5.90 -3.18 -11.50
C GLY A 484 4.98 -3.08 -12.70
N LEU A 485 3.71 -3.42 -12.46
CA LEU A 485 2.68 -3.57 -13.48
C LEU A 485 1.86 -2.28 -13.63
N SER A 486 1.43 -1.97 -14.85
CA SER A 486 0.46 -0.92 -15.14
C SER A 486 -0.41 -1.31 -16.33
N THR A 487 -1.55 -0.66 -16.46
CA THR A 487 -2.39 -0.66 -17.66
C THR A 487 -2.68 0.78 -18.05
N ASP A 488 -2.99 1.00 -19.33
CA ASP A 488 -3.33 2.31 -19.88
C ASP A 488 -4.56 2.98 -19.25
N THR A 489 -4.85 4.22 -19.68
CA THR A 489 -5.94 5.07 -19.18
C THR A 489 -7.29 4.84 -19.87
N ASN A 490 -7.45 3.77 -20.65
CA ASN A 490 -8.71 3.53 -21.34
C ASN A 490 -9.84 3.36 -20.31
N SER A 491 -10.77 4.31 -20.30
CA SER A 491 -11.90 4.38 -19.34
C SER A 491 -13.25 4.52 -20.05
N ILE A 492 -13.24 4.95 -21.31
CA ILE A 492 -14.44 5.03 -22.17
C ILE A 492 -14.23 4.10 -23.36
N ALA A 493 -15.16 3.18 -23.57
CA ALA A 493 -15.17 2.31 -24.73
C ALA A 493 -16.32 2.69 -25.66
N ARG A 494 -15.99 3.19 -26.86
CA ARG A 494 -16.95 3.54 -27.93
C ARG A 494 -17.37 2.34 -28.79
N GLY A 495 -16.90 1.14 -28.46
CA GLY A 495 -17.18 -0.07 -29.21
C GLY A 495 -16.99 -1.32 -28.34
N ARG A 496 -17.24 -2.49 -28.92
CA ARG A 496 -17.08 -3.77 -28.21
C ARG A 496 -15.62 -4.24 -28.10
N LYS A 497 -14.70 -3.65 -28.88
CA LYS A 497 -13.28 -4.02 -28.92
C LYS A 497 -12.41 -2.83 -28.59
N VAL A 498 -11.39 -3.03 -27.75
CA VAL A 498 -10.38 -2.03 -27.38
C VAL A 498 -9.05 -2.75 -27.22
N THR A 499 -7.96 -2.17 -27.71
CA THR A 499 -6.61 -2.66 -27.42
C THR A 499 -6.14 -2.05 -26.11
N ILE A 500 -5.73 -2.90 -25.17
CA ILE A 500 -5.16 -2.48 -23.89
C ILE A 500 -3.65 -2.65 -23.94
N THR A 501 -2.96 -1.62 -23.48
CA THR A 501 -1.50 -1.59 -23.33
C THR A 501 -1.12 -1.42 -21.86
N GLY A 502 0.11 -1.77 -21.52
CA GLY A 502 0.59 -1.64 -20.15
C GLY A 502 2.09 -1.90 -20.01
N GLY A 503 2.66 -1.41 -18.90
CA GLY A 503 4.03 -1.72 -18.47
C GLY A 503 4.05 -2.92 -17.54
N LYS A 504 5.13 -3.70 -17.52
CA LYS A 504 5.32 -4.84 -16.63
C LYS A 504 6.79 -5.03 -16.25
N ASN A 505 7.04 -5.81 -15.21
CA ASN A 505 8.41 -6.25 -14.91
C ASN A 505 8.93 -7.18 -16.02
N PRO A 506 10.17 -6.99 -16.54
CA PRO A 506 10.73 -7.87 -17.57
C PRO A 506 11.07 -9.27 -17.07
N GLY A 507 11.22 -9.46 -15.75
CA GLY A 507 11.54 -10.72 -15.09
C GLY A 507 10.38 -11.70 -14.99
N SER A 508 9.16 -11.31 -15.37
CA SER A 508 8.01 -12.22 -15.51
C SER A 508 7.46 -12.17 -16.94
N ASP A 509 7.04 -13.35 -17.42
CA ASP A 509 6.51 -13.54 -18.77
C ASP A 509 4.98 -13.54 -18.81
N SER A 510 4.30 -13.62 -17.65
CA SER A 510 2.86 -13.84 -17.58
C SER A 510 2.13 -12.69 -16.90
N VAL A 511 1.15 -12.13 -17.59
CA VAL A 511 0.17 -11.19 -17.01
C VAL A 511 -1.23 -11.81 -17.10
N LEU A 512 -1.83 -12.06 -15.95
CA LEU A 512 -3.20 -12.56 -15.83
C LEU A 512 -4.17 -11.39 -15.95
N ILE A 513 -5.11 -11.48 -16.88
CA ILE A 513 -6.14 -10.47 -17.12
C ILE A 513 -7.48 -11.00 -16.64
N PHE A 514 -8.03 -10.36 -15.62
CA PHE A 514 -9.36 -10.66 -15.09
C PHE A 514 -10.34 -9.60 -15.56
N LEU A 515 -11.55 -10.05 -15.89
CA LEU A 515 -12.64 -9.18 -16.32
C LEU A 515 -13.92 -9.53 -15.55
N LYS A 516 -14.70 -8.50 -15.26
CA LYS A 516 -16.06 -8.61 -14.73
C LYS A 516 -16.93 -7.53 -15.37
N SER A 517 -18.12 -7.89 -15.82
CA SER A 517 -19.15 -6.90 -16.14
C SER A 517 -20.00 -6.61 -14.91
N GLN A 518 -20.82 -5.54 -14.96
CA GLN A 518 -21.79 -5.27 -13.90
C GLN A 518 -22.74 -6.45 -13.61
N ASN A 519 -22.97 -7.34 -14.60
CA ASN A 519 -23.94 -8.43 -14.52
C ASN A 519 -23.29 -9.82 -14.51
N SER A 520 -21.96 -9.92 -14.55
CA SER A 520 -21.24 -11.20 -14.60
C SER A 520 -20.41 -11.41 -13.35
N ASP A 521 -19.97 -12.64 -13.13
CA ASP A 521 -18.90 -12.95 -12.20
C ASP A 521 -17.52 -12.60 -12.77
N TRP A 522 -16.52 -12.45 -11.89
CA TRP A 522 -15.11 -12.43 -12.29
C TRP A 522 -14.71 -13.73 -12.98
N PHE A 523 -14.03 -13.60 -14.11
CA PHE A 523 -13.37 -14.71 -14.80
C PHE A 523 -12.00 -14.28 -15.32
N LEU A 524 -11.11 -15.27 -15.53
CA LEU A 524 -9.85 -15.06 -16.21
C LEU A 524 -10.12 -14.88 -17.71
N TYR A 525 -9.99 -13.66 -18.21
CA TYR A 525 -10.23 -13.30 -19.60
C TYR A 525 -9.08 -13.77 -20.50
N ASN A 526 -7.84 -13.52 -20.08
CA ASN A 526 -6.65 -13.87 -20.86
C ASN A 526 -5.42 -14.07 -19.96
N VAL A 527 -4.44 -14.83 -20.45
CA VAL A 527 -3.09 -14.88 -19.90
C VAL A 527 -2.15 -14.38 -20.98
N VAL A 528 -1.67 -13.15 -20.83
CA VAL A 528 -0.78 -12.51 -21.79
C VAL A 528 0.63 -13.04 -21.55
N THR A 529 1.22 -13.69 -22.56
CA THR A 529 2.55 -14.31 -22.54
C THR A 529 3.37 -13.94 -23.77
N GLY A 530 4.66 -14.31 -23.81
CA GLY A 530 5.54 -14.05 -24.96
C GLY A 530 6.23 -12.68 -24.91
N PHE A 531 6.23 -12.05 -23.74
CA PHE A 531 6.82 -10.72 -23.50
C PHE A 531 7.98 -10.79 -22.50
N LYS A 532 8.58 -11.97 -22.29
CA LYS A 532 9.78 -12.14 -21.45
C LYS A 532 10.87 -11.16 -21.87
N ASN A 533 11.54 -10.55 -20.90
CA ASN A 533 12.56 -9.50 -21.09
C ASN A 533 12.03 -8.19 -21.72
N GLN A 534 10.73 -8.05 -21.94
CA GLN A 534 10.10 -6.80 -22.37
C GLN A 534 9.46 -6.08 -21.18
N ILE A 535 9.48 -4.75 -21.23
CA ILE A 535 8.88 -3.88 -20.20
C ILE A 535 7.42 -3.53 -20.50
N ASN A 536 6.92 -3.87 -21.69
CA ASN A 536 5.56 -3.54 -22.13
C ASN A 536 4.83 -4.81 -22.57
N PHE A 537 3.50 -4.76 -22.53
CA PHE A 537 2.62 -5.77 -23.10
C PHE A 537 1.39 -5.10 -23.72
N ASN A 538 0.69 -5.84 -24.58
CA ASN A 538 -0.60 -5.44 -25.11
C ASN A 538 -1.49 -6.67 -25.36
N PHE A 539 -2.79 -6.45 -25.44
CA PHE A 539 -3.76 -7.44 -25.87
C PHE A 539 -5.06 -6.77 -26.34
N ASP A 540 -5.83 -7.48 -27.15
CA ASP A 540 -7.16 -7.04 -27.55
C ASP A 540 -8.23 -7.52 -26.57
N LEU A 541 -8.99 -6.56 -26.03
CA LEU A 541 -10.13 -6.78 -25.17
C LEU A 541 -11.42 -6.73 -26.00
N THR A 542 -12.21 -7.80 -25.94
CA THR A 542 -13.60 -7.80 -26.42
C THR A 542 -14.54 -7.90 -25.22
N PHE A 543 -15.42 -6.92 -25.04
CA PHE A 543 -16.39 -6.94 -23.95
C PHE A 543 -17.36 -8.12 -24.10
N PRO A 544 -17.57 -8.92 -23.04
CA PRO A 544 -18.29 -10.19 -23.12
C PRO A 544 -19.81 -10.03 -23.27
N ASP A 545 -20.38 -8.88 -22.87
CA ASP A 545 -21.82 -8.65 -22.86
C ASP A 545 -22.19 -7.18 -23.13
N THR A 546 -23.47 -6.84 -22.97
CA THR A 546 -24.00 -5.49 -23.23
C THR A 546 -24.05 -4.57 -22.00
N SER A 547 -23.38 -4.91 -20.90
CA SER A 547 -23.35 -4.09 -19.68
C SER A 547 -22.77 -2.69 -19.93
N LYS A 548 -23.15 -1.73 -19.07
CA LYS A 548 -22.65 -0.36 -19.15
C LYS A 548 -21.26 -0.20 -18.53
N VAL A 549 -20.97 -0.96 -17.47
CA VAL A 549 -19.71 -0.87 -16.71
C VAL A 549 -18.99 -2.21 -16.73
N PHE A 550 -17.68 -2.16 -16.95
CA PHE A 550 -16.78 -3.31 -16.85
C PHE A 550 -15.58 -2.96 -15.96
N TYR A 551 -15.10 -3.96 -15.24
CA TYR A 551 -13.96 -3.86 -14.34
C TYR A 551 -12.87 -4.79 -14.83
N LEU A 552 -11.67 -4.26 -14.98
CA LEU A 552 -10.50 -5.02 -15.41
C LEU A 552 -9.40 -4.90 -14.38
N CYS A 553 -8.78 -6.05 -14.12
CA CYS A 553 -7.68 -6.23 -13.21
C CYS A 553 -6.57 -6.98 -13.95
N ALA A 554 -5.37 -6.41 -13.98
CA ALA A 554 -4.17 -7.09 -14.42
C ALA A 554 -3.32 -7.48 -13.19
N ILE A 555 -2.80 -8.71 -13.20
CA ILE A 555 -1.94 -9.26 -12.15
C ILE A 555 -0.74 -9.91 -12.82
N GLN A 556 0.46 -9.56 -12.38
CA GLN A 556 1.68 -10.17 -12.92
C GLN A 556 2.04 -11.43 -12.12
N ASP A 557 2.31 -12.53 -12.80
CA ASP A 557 2.67 -13.82 -12.19
C ASP A 557 4.18 -14.10 -12.33
N PHE A 558 4.88 -14.23 -11.21
CA PHE A 558 6.31 -14.55 -11.13
C PHE A 558 6.61 -16.05 -11.05
N ASN A 559 5.60 -16.91 -11.27
CA ASN A 559 5.60 -18.37 -11.21
C ASN A 559 5.84 -18.97 -9.82
N ASN A 560 6.75 -18.40 -9.03
CA ASN A 560 7.10 -18.87 -7.69
C ASN A 560 7.05 -17.74 -6.67
N ALA A 561 6.65 -18.06 -5.45
CA ALA A 561 6.82 -17.21 -4.28
C ALA A 561 8.11 -17.59 -3.54
N ILE A 562 8.70 -16.64 -2.81
CA ILE A 562 9.68 -16.93 -1.77
C ILE A 562 8.95 -16.86 -0.44
N ILE A 563 8.81 -17.99 0.22
CA ILE A 563 8.13 -18.10 1.51
C ILE A 563 9.17 -17.93 2.61
N ASP A 564 9.19 -16.74 3.22
CA ASP A 564 10.00 -16.42 4.39
C ASP A 564 9.14 -15.58 5.34
N THR A 565 9.33 -15.75 6.65
CA THR A 565 8.50 -15.04 7.65
C THR A 565 8.66 -13.52 7.59
N PHE A 566 9.85 -13.05 7.21
CA PHE A 566 10.28 -11.66 7.23
C PHE A 566 10.65 -11.12 5.84
N LYS A 567 11.05 -11.98 4.90
CA LYS A 567 11.49 -11.64 3.52
C LYS A 567 10.58 -12.23 2.45
N TYR A 568 9.29 -12.32 2.73
CA TYR A 568 8.31 -12.93 1.84
C TYR A 568 8.25 -12.21 0.50
N LYS A 569 8.34 -12.94 -0.62
CA LYS A 569 8.13 -12.40 -1.98
C LYS A 569 6.91 -13.08 -2.60
N PRO A 570 5.80 -12.36 -2.83
CA PRO A 570 4.59 -12.97 -3.36
C PRO A 570 4.79 -13.44 -4.80
N ARG A 571 4.07 -14.49 -5.19
CA ARG A 571 4.02 -14.94 -6.60
C ARG A 571 3.29 -13.94 -7.49
N TYR A 572 2.20 -13.36 -6.97
CA TYR A 572 1.29 -12.50 -7.71
C TYR A 572 1.51 -11.04 -7.34
N LEU A 573 1.66 -10.18 -8.33
CA LEU A 573 1.91 -8.76 -8.13
C LEU A 573 0.69 -7.94 -8.57
N PHE A 574 0.14 -7.21 -7.62
CA PHE A 574 -0.89 -6.19 -7.81
C PHE A 574 -0.26 -4.81 -7.86
N SER A 575 -0.93 -3.85 -8.50
CA SER A 575 -0.46 -2.48 -8.65
C SER A 575 -1.63 -1.51 -8.68
N GLN A 576 -1.49 -0.38 -8.00
CA GLN A 576 -2.42 0.74 -8.06
C GLN A 576 -2.52 1.37 -9.46
N SER A 577 -1.71 0.96 -10.45
CA SER A 577 -1.81 1.38 -11.86
C SER A 577 -2.28 0.28 -12.81
N ALA A 578 -2.58 -0.94 -12.32
CA ALA A 578 -2.88 -2.12 -13.15
C ALA A 578 -4.37 -2.49 -13.19
N MET A 579 -5.25 -1.50 -13.00
CA MET A 579 -6.70 -1.71 -13.03
C MET A 579 -7.40 -0.63 -13.87
N ASN A 580 -8.54 -0.98 -14.44
CA ASN A 580 -9.37 -0.11 -15.28
C ASN A 580 -10.86 -0.30 -14.96
N ILE A 581 -11.60 0.81 -15.02
CA ILE A 581 -13.07 0.82 -15.05
C ILE A 581 -13.47 1.36 -16.41
N PHE A 582 -14.17 0.55 -17.21
CA PHE A 582 -14.68 0.96 -18.50
C PHE A 582 -16.15 1.33 -18.37
N VAL A 583 -16.51 2.53 -18.82
CA VAL A 583 -17.89 2.93 -19.09
C VAL A 583 -18.10 2.81 -20.59
N ARG A 584 -18.96 1.87 -21.01
CA ARG A 584 -19.27 1.69 -22.43
C ARG A 584 -20.37 2.66 -22.84
N GLU A 585 -20.09 3.42 -23.90
CA GLU A 585 -21.11 4.18 -24.60
C GLU A 585 -21.84 3.25 -25.56
N LYS A 586 -23.18 3.27 -25.53
CA LYS A 586 -23.96 2.54 -26.53
C LYS A 586 -23.79 3.24 -27.87
N VAL A 587 -23.51 2.49 -28.92
CA VAL A 587 -23.32 3.04 -30.28
C VAL A 587 -24.22 2.29 -31.25
N GLY A 588 -24.94 3.04 -32.09
CA GLY A 588 -25.67 2.47 -33.22
C GLY A 588 -24.71 2.24 -34.37
N ILE A 589 -24.66 1.01 -34.90
CA ILE A 589 -23.80 0.67 -36.04
C ILE A 589 -24.72 0.36 -37.21
N CYS A 590 -24.78 1.27 -38.16
CA CYS A 590 -25.55 1.10 -39.39
C CYS A 590 -24.71 0.29 -40.38
N VAL A 591 -25.18 -0.90 -40.72
CA VAL A 591 -24.64 -1.71 -41.82
C VAL A 591 -25.79 -1.97 -42.78
N GLY A 592 -25.59 -1.65 -44.04
CA GLY A 592 -26.59 -1.87 -45.07
C GLY A 592 -26.05 -1.51 -46.44
N ASP A 593 -26.93 -1.56 -47.43
CA ASP A 593 -26.56 -1.30 -48.81
C ASP A 593 -26.10 0.15 -48.97
N THR A 594 -24.85 0.35 -49.39
CA THR A 594 -24.25 1.68 -49.62
C THR A 594 -24.46 2.18 -51.05
N LEU A 595 -24.76 1.29 -51.99
CA LEU A 595 -25.05 1.60 -53.38
C LEU A 595 -26.02 0.53 -53.93
N LEU A 596 -27.26 0.93 -54.22
CA LEU A 596 -28.21 0.12 -54.98
C LEU A 596 -28.03 0.46 -56.46
N ASN A 597 -27.58 -0.50 -57.26
CA ASN A 597 -27.36 -0.29 -58.69
C ASN A 597 -28.58 -0.81 -59.46
N GLU A 598 -29.44 0.09 -59.91
CA GLU A 598 -30.67 -0.26 -60.62
C GLU A 598 -30.47 -0.36 -62.14
N GLN A 599 -31.09 -1.37 -62.76
CA GLN A 599 -31.53 -1.29 -64.14
C GLN A 599 -33.05 -1.18 -64.18
N ILE A 600 -33.55 0.02 -64.43
CA ILE A 600 -34.99 0.29 -64.54
C ILE A 600 -35.49 -0.28 -65.88
N LYS A 601 -36.34 -1.30 -65.86
CA LYS A 601 -37.14 -1.75 -67.01
C LYS A 601 -38.62 -1.67 -66.64
N GLY A 602 -39.24 -0.53 -66.89
CA GLY A 602 -40.67 -0.31 -66.66
C GLY A 602 -41.31 0.47 -67.82
N CYS A 603 -42.55 0.14 -68.16
CA CYS A 603 -43.36 0.90 -69.11
C CYS A 603 -43.94 2.17 -68.43
N PRO A 604 -44.32 3.21 -69.17
CA PRO A 604 -44.94 4.40 -68.60
C PRO A 604 -46.17 4.04 -67.73
N GLY A 605 -46.17 4.46 -66.45
CA GLY A 605 -47.28 4.26 -65.52
C GLY A 605 -47.11 3.15 -64.47
N SER A 606 -46.03 2.37 -64.51
CA SER A 606 -45.75 1.36 -63.47
C SER A 606 -45.12 1.98 -62.21
N VAL A 607 -45.63 1.61 -61.03
CA VAL A 607 -44.99 1.88 -59.73
C VAL A 607 -43.88 0.85 -59.52
N VAL A 608 -42.64 1.31 -59.39
CA VAL A 608 -41.49 0.45 -59.04
C VAL A 608 -41.34 0.46 -57.52
N ILE A 609 -41.29 -0.72 -56.92
CA ILE A 609 -41.03 -0.91 -55.48
C ILE A 609 -39.63 -1.49 -55.35
N ASP A 610 -38.75 -0.79 -54.63
CA ASP A 610 -37.41 -1.26 -54.29
C ASP A 610 -37.26 -1.49 -52.78
N THR A 611 -36.31 -2.35 -52.39
CA THR A 611 -36.06 -2.74 -51.01
C THR A 611 -34.56 -2.62 -50.69
N GLY A 612 -34.19 -1.60 -49.92
CA GLY A 612 -32.87 -1.53 -49.28
C GLY A 612 -32.90 -2.18 -47.89
N VAL A 613 -31.82 -2.86 -47.49
CA VAL A 613 -31.71 -3.46 -46.16
C VAL A 613 -30.75 -2.64 -45.29
N LEU A 614 -31.28 -2.05 -44.22
CA LEU A 614 -30.50 -1.43 -43.15
C LEU A 614 -30.60 -2.30 -41.90
N ARG A 615 -29.45 -2.67 -41.35
CA ARG A 615 -29.33 -3.44 -40.11
C ARG A 615 -28.59 -2.61 -39.07
N ASN A 616 -29.12 -2.58 -37.86
CA ASN A 616 -28.40 -2.09 -36.70
C ASN A 616 -27.61 -3.24 -36.08
N PHE A 617 -26.30 -3.23 -36.26
CA PHE A 617 -25.39 -4.14 -35.56
C PHE A 617 -24.88 -3.56 -34.23
N GLY A 618 -25.28 -2.33 -33.91
CA GLY A 618 -24.97 -1.65 -32.66
C GLY A 618 -25.99 -1.95 -31.55
N ASP A 619 -25.74 -1.36 -30.38
CA ASP A 619 -26.55 -1.54 -29.16
C ASP A 619 -27.26 -0.23 -28.72
N ALA A 620 -27.12 0.84 -29.49
CA ALA A 620 -27.97 2.04 -29.40
C ALA A 620 -28.96 2.11 -30.57
N PRO A 621 -30.10 2.82 -30.42
CA PRO A 621 -31.00 3.12 -31.52
C PRO A 621 -30.26 3.81 -32.68
N LEU A 622 -30.55 3.41 -33.92
CA LEU A 622 -30.15 4.16 -35.10
C LEU A 622 -31.17 5.27 -35.35
N THR A 623 -30.69 6.51 -35.44
CA THR A 623 -31.49 7.61 -36.00
C THR A 623 -31.11 7.74 -37.47
N ILE A 624 -32.03 7.36 -38.35
CA ILE A 624 -31.83 7.43 -39.81
C ILE A 624 -32.60 8.66 -40.31
N ASN A 625 -31.89 9.61 -40.91
CA ASN A 625 -32.51 10.76 -41.55
C ASN A 625 -32.46 10.61 -43.07
N PHE A 626 -33.63 10.37 -43.68
CA PHE A 626 -33.77 10.21 -45.12
C PHE A 626 -33.78 11.55 -45.89
N SER A 627 -33.65 12.69 -45.21
CA SER A 627 -33.77 14.03 -45.84
C SER A 627 -32.74 14.33 -46.93
N ASN A 628 -31.65 13.55 -47.02
CA ASN A 628 -30.58 13.69 -48.03
C ASN A 628 -30.46 12.48 -48.96
N ALA A 629 -31.46 11.59 -49.03
CA ALA A 629 -31.48 10.52 -50.02
C ALA A 629 -31.51 11.14 -51.43
N ARG A 630 -30.35 11.24 -52.08
CA ARG A 630 -30.24 11.60 -53.48
C ARG A 630 -30.34 10.31 -54.28
N PHE A 631 -31.47 10.08 -54.93
CA PHE A 631 -31.50 9.18 -56.06
C PHE A 631 -30.56 9.79 -57.11
N ALA A 632 -29.44 9.13 -57.39
CA ALA A 632 -28.60 9.51 -58.51
C ALA A 632 -29.46 9.32 -59.76
N ASN A 633 -29.95 10.43 -60.32
CA ASN A 633 -30.67 10.39 -61.58
C ASN A 633 -29.73 9.77 -62.63
N ASN A 634 -29.99 8.52 -62.98
CA ASN A 634 -29.50 7.96 -64.23
C ASN A 634 -30.24 8.70 -65.34
N PHE A 635 -29.60 9.74 -65.89
CA PHE A 635 -29.94 10.17 -67.24
C PHE A 635 -29.64 8.99 -68.16
N GLY A 636 -30.68 8.53 -68.87
CA GLY A 636 -30.59 7.44 -69.85
C GLY A 636 -29.66 7.75 -71.00
#